data_AF-A0A422QS33-F1
#
_entry.id   AF-A0A422QS33-F1
#
_cell.length_a   1.000
_cell.length_b   1.000
_cell.length_c   1.000
_cell.angle_alpha   90.00
_cell.angle_beta   90.00
_cell.angle_gamma   90.00
#
_symmetry.space_group_name_H-M   'P 1'
#
loop_
_entity.id
_entity.type
_entity.pdbx_description
1 polymer ?
#
loop_
_entity_poly.entity_id
_entity_poly.type
_entity_poly.pdbx_seq_one_letter_code
_entity_poly.pdbx_strand_id
1 'polypeptide(L)'
;HDVFNGGTGYDEIIVYGDIAVSNYRLTSANVIGIEALYFQSGDTISGTSGADIFDFSGISDFAGYYNGISLGGGNDRYTGSSDRDLVYGGEGNDVIDGRDGDDDFYGGAGNDTM
;
A
#
# COMPACT_ATOMS: atom_id res chain seq x y z
N HIS A 1 13.54 -4.03 -13.06
CA HIS A 1 13.62 -2.94 -12.08
C HIS A 1 13.08 -1.76 -12.82
N ASP A 2 11.78 -1.57 -12.68
CA ASP A 2 11.04 -0.61 -13.49
C ASP A 2 11.02 0.73 -12.75
N VAL A 3 11.03 1.82 -13.51
CA VAL A 3 10.98 3.18 -12.98
C VAL A 3 9.83 3.89 -13.66
N PHE A 4 8.93 4.45 -12.85
CA PHE A 4 7.81 5.27 -13.30
C PHE A 4 8.18 6.73 -13.08
N ASN A 5 8.11 7.54 -14.14
CA ASN A 5 8.44 8.96 -14.10
C ASN A 5 7.31 9.78 -14.74
N GLY A 6 6.57 10.54 -13.94
CA GLY A 6 5.49 11.41 -14.43
C GLY A 6 6.00 12.74 -14.97
N GLY A 7 7.15 13.20 -14.48
CA GLY A 7 7.79 14.42 -14.93
C GLY A 7 7.23 15.64 -14.21
N THR A 8 6.62 16.56 -14.96
CA THR A 8 6.04 17.78 -14.38
C THR A 8 4.52 17.73 -14.52
N GLY A 9 3.82 18.11 -13.48
CA GLY A 9 2.37 18.12 -13.48
C GLY A 9 1.86 17.40 -12.24
N TYR A 10 0.63 16.92 -12.34
CA TYR A 10 0.10 15.93 -11.41
C TYR A 10 -0.05 14.64 -12.22
N ASP A 11 0.62 13.61 -11.76
CA ASP A 11 0.72 12.32 -12.42
C ASP A 11 0.22 11.21 -11.50
N GLU A 12 -0.50 10.26 -12.08
CA GLU A 12 -1.19 9.20 -11.35
C GLU A 12 -0.86 7.82 -11.93
N ILE A 13 -0.73 6.82 -11.05
CA ILE A 13 -0.76 5.41 -11.42
C ILE A 13 -2.16 4.89 -11.13
N ILE A 14 -2.85 4.41 -12.16
CA ILE A 14 -4.20 3.87 -12.00
C ILE A 14 -4.14 2.35 -11.90
N VAL A 15 -4.75 1.81 -10.85
CA VAL A 15 -5.00 0.38 -10.69
C VAL A 15 -6.36 0.04 -11.29
N TYR A 16 -6.40 -1.03 -12.10
CA TYR A 16 -7.63 -1.56 -12.69
C TYR A 16 -7.80 -3.02 -12.28
N GLY A 17 -8.86 -3.29 -11.53
CA GLY A 17 -9.15 -4.61 -10.97
C GLY A 17 -8.32 -4.95 -9.73
N ASP A 18 -8.67 -6.07 -9.11
CA ASP A 18 -7.98 -6.57 -7.93
C ASP A 18 -6.54 -7.01 -8.25
N ILE A 19 -5.61 -6.61 -7.39
CA ILE A 19 -4.21 -7.02 -7.41
C ILE A 19 -3.99 -7.99 -6.23
N ALA A 20 -3.38 -9.14 -6.51
CA ALA A 20 -2.91 -10.08 -5.50
C ALA A 20 -1.42 -10.38 -5.72
N VAL A 21 -0.55 -9.89 -4.83
CA VAL A 21 0.91 -9.91 -5.01
C VAL A 21 1.64 -10.03 -3.68
N SER A 22 2.81 -10.66 -3.66
CA SER A 22 3.62 -10.75 -2.44
C SER A 22 4.57 -9.57 -2.21
N ASN A 23 4.75 -8.74 -3.24
CA ASN A 23 5.67 -7.63 -3.17
C ASN A 23 5.14 -6.50 -4.04
N TYR A 24 4.77 -5.39 -3.41
CA TYR A 24 4.38 -4.19 -4.14
C TYR A 24 5.04 -2.96 -3.56
N ARG A 25 6.02 -2.44 -4.29
CA ARG A 25 6.91 -1.38 -3.80
C ARG A 25 6.88 -0.21 -4.75
N LEU A 26 6.23 0.86 -4.34
CA LEU A 26 6.20 2.18 -4.96
C LEU A 26 6.95 3.13 -4.02
N THR A 27 8.26 3.14 -4.15
CA THR A 27 9.19 3.93 -3.33
C THR A 27 9.70 5.12 -4.13
N SER A 28 10.28 6.11 -3.45
CA SER A 28 10.95 7.23 -4.12
C SER A 28 12.14 6.82 -5.00
N ALA A 29 12.60 5.56 -4.93
CA ALA A 29 13.65 5.02 -5.79
C ALA A 29 13.14 4.56 -7.17
N ASN A 30 11.85 4.21 -7.29
CA ASN A 30 11.26 3.68 -8.53
C ASN A 30 10.02 4.43 -8.98
N VAL A 31 9.55 5.39 -8.20
CA VAL A 31 8.45 6.29 -8.53
C VAL A 31 8.97 7.72 -8.37
N ILE A 32 9.06 8.45 -9.48
CA ILE A 32 9.69 9.78 -9.56
C ILE A 32 8.68 10.76 -10.16
N GLY A 33 8.25 11.76 -9.39
CA GLY A 33 7.26 12.73 -9.86
C GLY A 33 5.95 12.05 -10.26
N ILE A 34 5.51 11.08 -9.47
CA ILE A 34 4.13 10.58 -9.47
C ILE A 34 3.59 10.94 -8.10
N GLU A 35 2.42 11.54 -8.07
CA GLU A 35 1.82 12.05 -6.84
C GLU A 35 0.82 11.05 -6.28
N ALA A 36 0.08 10.36 -7.15
CA ALA A 36 -1.04 9.52 -6.74
C ALA A 36 -0.98 8.07 -7.21
N LEU A 37 -1.46 7.18 -6.34
CA LEU A 37 -1.90 5.84 -6.69
C LEU A 37 -3.42 5.81 -6.60
N TYR A 38 -4.08 5.63 -7.75
CA TYR A 38 -5.54 5.71 -7.86
C TYR A 38 -6.20 4.33 -7.97
N PHE A 39 -7.19 4.08 -7.11
CA PHE A 39 -8.01 2.86 -7.12
C PHE A 39 -9.40 3.12 -7.68
N GLN A 40 -9.86 2.27 -8.62
CA GLN A 40 -11.27 2.31 -9.00
C GLN A 40 -12.14 1.75 -7.88
N SER A 41 -13.41 2.17 -7.85
CA SER A 41 -14.36 1.74 -6.83
C SER A 41 -14.48 0.22 -6.78
N GLY A 42 -14.03 -0.38 -5.69
CA GLY A 42 -14.12 -1.82 -5.42
C GLY A 42 -12.86 -2.61 -5.75
N ASP A 43 -11.83 -1.98 -6.31
CA ASP A 43 -10.54 -2.62 -6.53
C ASP A 43 -9.73 -2.68 -5.23
N THR A 44 -9.02 -3.79 -5.03
CA THR A 44 -8.20 -4.03 -3.85
C THR A 44 -6.76 -4.37 -4.20
N ILE A 45 -5.83 -4.09 -3.29
CA ILE A 45 -4.51 -4.73 -3.28
C ILE A 45 -4.48 -5.69 -2.10
N SER A 46 -4.23 -6.95 -2.41
CA SER A 46 -4.12 -8.02 -1.44
C SER A 46 -2.75 -8.69 -1.51
N GLY A 47 -2.24 -9.08 -0.35
CA GLY A 47 -1.14 -9.99 -0.23
C GLY A 47 -1.57 -11.44 -0.44
N THR A 48 -0.66 -12.34 -0.11
CA THR A 48 -0.75 -13.77 -0.26
C THR A 48 -0.98 -14.43 1.10
N SER A 49 -0.72 -15.73 1.20
CA SER A 49 -0.74 -16.47 2.48
C SER A 49 0.66 -16.63 3.08
N GLY A 50 1.67 -15.96 2.52
CA GLY A 50 3.03 -15.92 3.05
C GLY A 50 3.46 -14.49 3.33
N ALA A 51 4.63 -14.32 3.93
CA ALA A 51 5.14 -13.00 4.28
C ALA A 51 5.30 -12.08 3.06
N ASP A 52 4.62 -10.95 3.09
CA ASP A 52 4.54 -9.98 2.01
C ASP A 52 5.17 -8.63 2.36
N ILE A 53 5.52 -7.84 1.35
CA ILE A 53 6.14 -6.52 1.52
C ILE A 53 5.45 -5.49 0.63
N PHE A 54 4.69 -4.61 1.26
CA PHE A 54 4.02 -3.48 0.63
C PHE A 54 4.69 -2.18 1.09
N ASP A 55 5.10 -1.34 0.14
CA ASP A 55 5.87 -0.13 0.44
C ASP A 55 5.46 0.97 -0.52
N PHE A 56 4.61 1.88 -0.08
CA PHE A 56 4.07 2.98 -0.87
C PHE A 56 4.71 4.32 -0.54
N SER A 57 5.95 4.23 -0.03
CA SER A 57 6.68 5.37 0.48
C SER A 57 7.01 6.49 -0.51
N GLY A 58 6.88 6.21 -1.81
CA GLY A 58 7.09 7.15 -2.90
C GLY A 58 5.81 7.78 -3.43
N ILE A 59 4.64 7.40 -2.90
CA ILE A 59 3.34 7.97 -3.23
C ILE A 59 2.94 8.95 -2.14
N SER A 60 2.39 10.10 -2.54
CA SER A 60 1.94 11.13 -1.61
C SER A 60 0.43 11.14 -1.38
N ASP A 61 -0.33 10.59 -2.33
CA ASP A 61 -1.79 10.65 -2.37
C ASP A 61 -2.36 9.27 -2.72
N PHE A 62 -3.11 8.69 -1.79
CA PHE A 62 -3.87 7.46 -2.02
C PHE A 62 -5.27 7.84 -2.50
N ALA A 63 -5.35 8.21 -3.77
CA ALA A 63 -6.59 8.72 -4.35
C ALA A 63 -7.58 7.58 -4.66
N GLY A 64 -8.87 7.76 -4.33
CA GLY A 64 -9.90 6.76 -4.62
C GLY A 64 -10.98 6.61 -3.55
N TYR A 65 -11.90 5.67 -3.76
CA TYR A 65 -12.92 5.32 -2.77
C TYR A 65 -12.40 4.20 -1.87
N TYR A 66 -12.09 4.51 -0.61
CA TYR A 66 -11.71 3.56 0.45
C TYR A 66 -10.64 2.54 0.02
N ASN A 67 -9.37 2.93 0.09
CA ASN A 67 -8.24 2.10 -0.32
C ASN A 67 -7.94 1.05 0.75
N GLY A 68 -8.74 -0.02 0.78
CA GLY A 68 -8.51 -1.16 1.66
C GLY A 68 -7.33 -1.99 1.16
N ILE A 69 -6.24 -1.98 1.92
CA ILE A 69 -5.11 -2.89 1.72
C ILE A 69 -5.29 -4.09 2.64
N SER A 70 -5.18 -5.30 2.10
CA SER A 70 -5.19 -6.54 2.88
C SER A 70 -3.84 -7.22 2.74
N LEU A 71 -3.06 -7.37 3.81
CA LEU A 71 -1.76 -8.05 3.74
C LEU A 71 -1.92 -9.58 3.71
N GLY A 72 -2.96 -10.11 4.33
CA GLY A 72 -3.37 -11.51 4.11
C GLY A 72 -2.89 -12.40 5.24
N GLY A 73 -2.06 -13.40 4.95
CA GLY A 73 -1.48 -14.25 5.98
C GLY A 73 0.03 -14.27 5.82
N GLY A 74 0.78 -14.28 6.92
CA GLY A 74 2.22 -14.10 6.87
C GLY A 74 2.68 -13.16 7.97
N ASN A 75 4.00 -12.98 8.11
CA ASN A 75 4.50 -11.88 8.92
C ASN A 75 4.82 -10.75 7.95
N ASP A 76 3.86 -9.85 7.76
CA ASP A 76 3.88 -8.91 6.66
C ASP A 76 4.56 -7.60 7.06
N ARG A 77 5.04 -6.88 6.04
CA ARG A 77 5.56 -5.53 6.22
C ARG A 77 4.83 -4.55 5.32
N TYR A 78 4.19 -3.59 5.95
CA TYR A 78 3.56 -2.46 5.29
C TYR A 78 4.29 -1.16 5.62
N THR A 79 4.46 -0.32 4.60
CA THR A 79 4.89 1.07 4.75
C THR A 79 3.98 1.94 3.89
N GLY A 80 3.22 2.80 4.56
CA GLY A 80 2.18 3.63 3.99
C GLY A 80 2.69 4.90 3.32
N SER A 81 1.76 5.83 3.12
CA SER A 81 1.99 7.09 2.42
C SER A 81 2.07 8.26 3.39
N SER A 82 1.75 9.48 2.96
CA SER A 82 1.53 10.62 3.86
C SER A 82 0.05 10.97 4.01
N ASP A 83 -0.82 10.15 3.42
CA ASP A 83 -2.28 10.29 3.44
C ASP A 83 -2.88 9.12 4.22
N ARG A 84 -4.18 9.22 4.56
CA ARG A 84 -4.89 8.22 5.35
C ARG A 84 -4.86 6.84 4.70
N ASP A 85 -4.32 5.88 5.43
CA ASP A 85 -4.26 4.49 5.03
C ASP A 85 -5.35 3.64 5.74
N LEU A 86 -5.90 2.65 5.03
CA LEU A 86 -6.79 1.62 5.59
C LEU A 86 -6.18 0.24 5.34
N VAL A 87 -5.65 -0.37 6.39
CA VAL A 87 -4.88 -1.63 6.27
C VAL A 87 -5.41 -2.71 7.19
N TYR A 88 -5.59 -3.90 6.63
CA TYR A 88 -5.87 -5.15 7.34
C TYR A 88 -4.62 -6.03 7.27
N GLY A 89 -3.97 -6.29 8.41
CA GLY A 89 -2.79 -7.15 8.50
C GLY A 89 -3.16 -8.60 8.19
N GLY A 90 -4.03 -9.19 9.02
CA GLY A 90 -4.58 -10.50 8.79
C GLY A 90 -3.98 -11.53 9.75
N GLU A 91 -3.46 -12.66 9.26
CA GLU A 91 -2.87 -13.68 10.13
C GLU A 91 -1.34 -13.54 10.20
N GLY A 92 -0.76 -13.49 11.40
CA GLY A 92 0.68 -13.49 11.63
C GLY A 92 1.13 -12.30 12.46
N ASN A 93 2.44 -12.09 12.58
CA ASN A 93 2.99 -10.96 13.34
C ASN A 93 3.44 -9.87 12.37
N ASP A 94 2.58 -8.87 12.19
CA ASP A 94 2.78 -7.86 11.15
C ASP A 94 3.54 -6.63 11.66
N VAL A 95 4.22 -5.94 10.74
CA VAL A 95 4.81 -4.63 10.97
C VAL A 95 4.21 -3.63 9.99
N ILE A 96 3.36 -2.76 10.50
CA ILE A 96 2.64 -1.75 9.75
C ILE A 96 3.20 -0.38 10.15
N ASP A 97 3.73 0.36 9.18
CA ASP A 97 4.20 1.74 9.39
C ASP A 97 3.34 2.65 8.51
N GLY A 98 2.33 3.28 9.10
CA GLY A 98 1.41 4.20 8.41
C GLY A 98 2.06 5.49 7.94
N ARG A 99 3.11 5.91 8.65
CA ARG A 99 3.73 7.23 8.57
C ARG A 99 2.78 8.36 8.97
N ASP A 100 2.62 9.37 8.12
CA ASP A 100 1.79 10.53 8.38
C ASP A 100 0.38 10.24 7.84
N GLY A 101 -0.66 10.70 8.53
CA GLY A 101 -2.04 10.42 8.13
C GLY A 101 -2.91 10.11 9.33
N ASP A 102 -4.23 10.13 9.12
CA ASP A 102 -5.20 9.65 10.11
C ASP A 102 -5.57 8.20 9.76
N ASP A 103 -4.69 7.26 10.12
CA ASP A 103 -4.76 5.89 9.62
C ASP A 103 -5.71 4.97 10.40
N ASP A 104 -6.28 3.98 9.69
CA ASP A 104 -7.09 2.90 10.26
C ASP A 104 -6.41 1.54 10.04
N PHE A 105 -5.75 1.03 11.09
CA PHE A 105 -5.08 -0.27 11.05
C PHE A 105 -5.79 -1.34 11.85
N TYR A 106 -5.96 -2.50 11.21
CA TYR A 106 -6.50 -3.72 11.80
C TYR A 106 -5.45 -4.83 11.69
N GLY A 107 -4.65 -5.04 12.74
CA GLY A 107 -3.56 -6.03 12.73
C GLY A 107 -4.03 -7.46 12.49
N GLY A 108 -5.16 -7.85 13.10
CA GLY A 108 -5.70 -9.18 12.95
C GLY A 108 -5.17 -10.14 14.01
N ALA A 109 -4.79 -11.35 13.62
CA ALA A 109 -4.41 -12.43 14.52
C ALA A 109 -2.88 -12.56 14.61
N GLY A 110 -2.32 -12.17 15.76
CA GLY A 110 -0.90 -12.35 16.08
C GLY A 110 -0.40 -11.22 16.97
N ASN A 111 0.92 -11.01 17.01
CA ASN A 111 1.53 -9.91 17.76
C ASN A 111 2.05 -8.85 16.78
N ASP A 112 1.20 -7.87 16.50
CA ASP A 112 1.48 -6.85 15.49
C ASP A 112 2.17 -5.62 16.08
N THR A 113 2.90 -4.91 15.24
CA THR A 113 3.52 -3.60 15.54
C THR A 113 2.99 -2.56 14.56
N MET A 114 2.47 -1.45 15.09
CA MET A 114 1.88 -0.32 14.36
C MET A 114 2.46 1.00 14.87
#